data_AF-A0A2A5ATE1-F1
#
_entry.id   AF-A0A2A5ATE1-F1
#
_cell.length_a   1.000
_cell.length_b   1.000
_cell.length_c   1.000
_cell.angle_alpha   90.00
_cell.angle_beta   90.00
_cell.angle_gamma   90.00
#
_symmetry.space_group_name_H-M   'P 1'
#
loop_
_entity.id
_entity.type
_entity.pdbx_description
1 polymer ?
#
loop_
_entity_poly.entity_id
_entity_poly.type
_entity_poly.pdbx_seq_one_letter_code
_entity_poly.pdbx_strand_id
1 'polypeptide(L)'
;MKNISEEKGAIPPEYGKENSTLICILSEKKRYAKSYNKYLQKNMGKEYTGEIVYITDAESKTEKYADLDKYRYLFFRDHYQSPTSEYMTSKFYIIDRKLDKTYKCKMTSGAFGKLILGYAIQLEKKRNSWK
;
A
#
# COMPACT_ATOMS: atom_id res chain seq x y z
N MET A 1 10.13 -10.90 -4.80
CA MET A 1 9.15 -10.54 -5.86
C MET A 1 9.77 -9.49 -6.78
N LYS A 2 10.19 -9.86 -7.99
CA LYS A 2 10.88 -8.94 -8.94
C LYS A 2 9.96 -7.88 -9.58
N ASN A 3 8.66 -7.90 -9.28
CA ASN A 3 7.65 -7.06 -9.94
C ASN A 3 7.15 -5.89 -9.09
N ILE A 4 7.53 -5.85 -7.81
CA ILE A 4 7.26 -4.74 -6.90
C ILE A 4 8.60 -4.03 -6.71
N SER A 5 8.84 -3.00 -7.50
CA SER A 5 10.07 -2.19 -7.51
C SER A 5 9.78 -0.80 -8.05
N GLU A 6 10.72 0.12 -7.83
CA GLU A 6 10.73 1.46 -8.42
C GLU A 6 10.77 1.42 -9.95
N GLU A 7 11.69 0.64 -10.53
CA GLU A 7 11.85 0.47 -12.00
C GLU A 7 10.55 0.05 -12.70
N LYS A 8 9.70 -0.69 -11.99
CA LYS A 8 8.41 -1.17 -12.50
C LYS A 8 7.25 -0.24 -12.18
N GLY A 9 7.53 0.92 -11.57
CA GLY A 9 6.58 1.96 -11.23
C GLY A 9 5.68 1.64 -10.04
N ALA A 10 6.02 0.60 -9.25
CA ALA A 10 5.20 0.14 -8.13
C ALA A 10 5.56 0.81 -6.79
N ILE A 11 6.75 1.42 -6.70
CA ILE A 11 7.27 2.10 -5.53
C ILE A 11 7.69 3.53 -5.94
N PRO A 12 7.31 4.57 -5.18
CA PRO A 12 7.78 5.93 -5.46
C PRO A 12 9.31 6.03 -5.39
N PRO A 13 9.96 6.77 -6.31
CA PRO A 13 11.42 6.92 -6.31
C PRO A 13 11.93 7.61 -5.05
N GLU A 14 11.17 8.57 -4.52
CA GLU A 14 11.51 9.31 -3.28
C GLU A 14 10.99 8.64 -2.00
N TYR A 15 10.45 7.41 -2.10
CA TYR A 15 9.92 6.73 -0.93
C TYR A 15 11.02 6.53 0.13
N GLY A 16 10.75 7.01 1.34
CA GLY A 16 11.66 6.90 2.49
C GLY A 16 12.80 7.91 2.54
N LYS A 17 12.86 8.88 1.62
CA LYS A 17 13.80 10.02 1.69
C LYS A 17 13.49 10.97 2.85
N GLU A 18 12.20 11.10 3.17
CA GLU A 18 11.67 11.83 4.31
C GLU A 18 11.11 10.82 5.33
N ASN A 19 11.21 11.13 6.63
CA ASN A 19 10.58 10.34 7.68
C ASN A 19 9.07 10.62 7.74
N SER A 20 8.34 10.06 6.77
CA SER A 20 6.87 10.10 6.73
C SER A 20 6.25 8.85 7.35
N THR A 21 5.06 8.99 7.93
CA THR A 21 4.22 7.87 8.37
C THR A 21 3.51 7.24 7.16
N LEU A 22 3.62 5.91 6.99
CA LEU A 22 2.87 5.19 5.95
C LEU A 22 1.43 4.97 6.41
N ILE A 23 0.46 5.43 5.63
CA ILE A 23 -0.95 5.10 5.86
C ILE A 23 -1.29 3.82 5.11
N CYS A 24 -1.78 2.80 5.81
CA CYS A 24 -2.29 1.56 5.23
C CYS A 24 -3.82 1.56 5.27
N ILE A 25 -4.46 1.56 4.10
CA ILE A 25 -5.91 1.71 4.00
C ILE A 25 -6.61 0.37 4.26
N LEU A 26 -7.44 0.36 5.31
CA LEU A 26 -8.30 -0.75 5.68
C LEU A 26 -9.50 -0.84 4.73
N SER A 27 -9.93 -2.07 4.45
CA SER A 27 -11.16 -2.30 3.69
C SER A 27 -12.36 -2.32 4.62
N GLU A 28 -13.40 -1.59 4.25
CA GLU A 28 -14.71 -1.59 4.91
C GLU A 28 -15.71 -2.53 4.22
N LYS A 29 -15.34 -3.11 3.07
CA LYS A 29 -16.21 -4.02 2.31
C LYS A 29 -16.41 -5.31 3.07
N LYS A 30 -17.61 -5.52 3.63
CA LYS A 30 -17.99 -6.68 4.46
C LYS A 30 -17.47 -8.02 3.92
N ARG A 31 -17.61 -8.23 2.61
CA ARG A 31 -17.05 -9.39 1.93
C ARG A 31 -15.53 -9.18 1.80
N TYR A 32 -14.75 -9.98 2.54
CA TYR A 32 -13.28 -10.03 2.53
C TYR A 32 -12.52 -8.96 3.35
N ALA A 33 -13.17 -7.95 3.94
CA ALA A 33 -12.50 -6.97 4.81
C ALA A 33 -11.72 -7.64 5.95
N LYS A 34 -12.32 -8.57 6.68
CA LYS A 34 -11.69 -9.23 7.84
C LYS A 34 -10.37 -9.91 7.48
N SER A 35 -10.38 -10.74 6.43
CA SER A 35 -9.17 -11.45 5.98
C SER A 35 -8.14 -10.47 5.42
N TYR A 36 -8.57 -9.51 4.60
CA TYR A 36 -7.67 -8.48 4.05
C TYR A 36 -6.98 -7.67 5.14
N ASN A 37 -7.75 -7.07 6.05
CA ASN A 37 -7.24 -6.23 7.13
C ASN A 37 -6.28 -7.03 8.03
N LYS A 38 -6.60 -8.30 8.33
CA LYS A 38 -5.72 -9.21 9.07
C LYS A 38 -4.36 -9.39 8.38
N TYR A 39 -4.35 -9.70 7.09
CA TYR A 39 -3.08 -9.89 6.35
C TYR A 39 -2.33 -8.58 6.13
N LEU A 40 -3.04 -7.45 5.98
CA LEU A 40 -2.45 -6.12 5.89
C LEU A 40 -1.66 -5.81 7.16
N GLN A 41 -2.32 -5.85 8.31
CA GLN A 41 -1.71 -5.57 9.60
C GLN A 41 -0.59 -6.55 9.93
N LYS A 42 -0.82 -7.86 9.70
CA LYS A 42 0.19 -8.89 9.97
C LYS A 42 1.47 -8.67 9.18
N ASN A 43 1.37 -8.46 7.87
CA ASN A 43 2.54 -8.43 7.01
C ASN A 43 3.26 -7.07 7.06
N MET A 44 2.50 -5.96 7.07
CA MET A 44 3.09 -4.63 7.22
C MET A 44 3.75 -4.49 8.59
N GLY A 45 3.08 -4.85 9.67
CA GLY A 45 3.64 -4.75 11.03
C GLY A 45 4.82 -5.68 11.30
N LYS A 46 4.99 -6.76 10.53
CA LYS A 46 6.12 -7.68 10.67
C LYS A 46 7.36 -7.25 9.90
N GLU A 47 7.18 -6.72 8.69
CA GLU A 47 8.28 -6.53 7.74
C GLU A 47 8.65 -5.05 7.52
N TYR A 48 7.76 -4.12 7.85
CA TYR A 48 8.02 -2.68 7.72
C TYR A 48 8.25 -2.08 9.10
N THR A 49 9.42 -1.45 9.30
CA THR A 49 9.82 -0.93 10.62
C THR A 49 9.64 0.58 10.76
N GLY A 50 9.16 1.26 9.72
CA GLY A 50 8.75 2.66 9.81
C GLY A 50 7.41 2.84 10.50
N GLU A 51 7.07 4.08 10.83
CA GLU A 51 5.76 4.40 11.39
C GLU A 51 4.64 4.03 10.41
N ILE A 52 3.61 3.35 10.92
CA ILE A 52 2.42 2.98 10.17
C ILE A 52 1.19 3.38 10.96
N VAL A 53 0.17 3.85 10.24
CA VAL A 53 -1.21 3.92 10.75
C VAL A 53 -2.14 3.10 9.86
N TYR A 54 -3.12 2.45 10.47
CA TYR A 54 -4.16 1.67 9.77
C TYR A 54 -5.50 2.38 9.95
N ILE A 55 -6.04 2.90 8.86
CA ILE A 55 -7.30 3.67 8.86
C ILE A 55 -8.10 3.37 7.61
N THR A 56 -9.37 3.77 7.59
CA THR A 56 -10.23 3.71 6.41
C THR A 56 -9.88 4.80 5.38
N ASP A 57 -10.37 4.64 4.14
CA ASP A 57 -10.24 5.68 3.11
C ASP A 57 -10.95 6.97 3.53
N ALA A 58 -12.13 6.86 4.17
CA ALA A 58 -12.87 8.00 4.69
C ALA A 58 -12.07 8.77 5.76
N GLU A 59 -11.47 8.06 6.73
CA GLU A 59 -10.64 8.69 7.76
C GLU A 59 -9.41 9.38 7.17
N SER A 60 -8.80 8.82 6.11
CA SER A 60 -7.61 9.41 5.47
C SER A 60 -7.84 10.80 4.85
N LYS A 61 -9.10 11.16 4.62
CA LYS A 61 -9.54 12.43 4.04
C LYS A 61 -9.91 13.49 5.09
N THR A 62 -9.77 13.16 6.38
CA THR A 62 -10.06 14.10 7.48
C THR A 62 -8.86 15.01 7.76
N GLU A 63 -9.13 16.14 8.43
CA GLU A 63 -8.11 17.10 8.90
C GLU A 63 -6.98 16.44 9.72
N LYS A 64 -7.27 15.35 10.43
CA LYS A 64 -6.28 14.59 11.21
C LYS A 64 -5.10 14.09 10.38
N TYR A 65 -5.31 13.84 9.10
CA TYR A 65 -4.29 13.33 8.18
C TYR A 65 -4.00 14.30 7.02
N ALA A 66 -4.28 15.60 7.19
CA ALA A 66 -4.09 16.61 6.14
C ALA A 66 -2.61 16.97 5.90
N ASP A 67 -1.74 16.84 6.90
CA ASP A 67 -0.30 17.11 6.77
C ASP A 67 0.34 16.15 5.75
N LEU A 68 0.68 16.68 4.58
CA LEU A 68 1.22 15.91 3.46
C LEU A 68 2.70 15.57 3.60
N ASP A 69 3.43 16.24 4.50
CA ASP A 69 4.83 15.89 4.78
C ASP A 69 4.87 14.70 5.76
N LYS A 70 3.97 14.70 6.75
CA LYS A 70 3.83 13.59 7.70
C LYS A 70 3.10 12.38 7.09
N TYR A 71 2.04 12.59 6.32
CA TYR A 71 1.15 11.55 5.81
C TYR A 71 1.17 11.46 4.28
N ARG A 72 2.35 11.57 3.68
CA ARG A 72 2.56 11.65 2.23
C ARG A 72 2.04 10.43 1.46
N TYR A 73 2.27 9.22 1.98
CA TYR A 73 2.07 7.99 1.23
C TYR A 73 0.89 7.15 1.75
N LEU A 74 0.01 6.75 0.84
CA LEU A 74 -1.08 5.79 1.09
C LEU A 74 -0.78 4.46 0.42
N PHE A 75 -0.84 3.35 1.16
CA PHE A 75 -0.92 2.01 0.60
C PHE A 75 -2.37 1.58 0.47
N PHE A 76 -2.82 1.39 -0.77
CA PHE A 76 -4.22 1.19 -1.09
C PHE A 76 -4.41 -0.10 -1.89
N ARG A 77 -5.56 -0.76 -1.67
CA ARG A 77 -6.01 -1.92 -2.44
C ARG A 77 -7.20 -1.56 -3.30
N ASP A 78 -7.11 -1.89 -4.57
CA ASP A 78 -8.24 -1.86 -5.49
C ASP A 78 -8.66 -3.26 -5.89
N HIS A 79 -9.97 -3.42 -6.08
CA HIS A 79 -10.58 -4.65 -6.51
C HIS A 79 -10.71 -4.60 -8.03
N TYR A 80 -9.94 -5.45 -8.70
CA TYR A 80 -10.09 -5.63 -10.15
C TYR A 80 -10.85 -6.92 -10.40
N GLN A 81 -12.09 -6.78 -10.86
CA GLN A 81 -12.86 -7.87 -11.43
C GLN A 81 -12.65 -7.82 -12.94
N SER A 82 -12.04 -8.86 -13.51
CA SER A 82 -11.92 -8.97 -14.96
C SER A 82 -13.33 -9.14 -15.55
N PRO A 83 -13.68 -8.47 -16.66
CA PRO A 83 -14.97 -8.69 -17.34
C PRO A 83 -15.16 -10.14 -17.79
N THR A 84 -14.06 -10.86 -18.01
CA THR A 84 -14.00 -12.20 -18.61
C THR A 84 -13.76 -13.33 -17.61
N SER A 85 -13.66 -13.03 -16.30
CA SER A 85 -13.35 -14.04 -15.29
C SER A 85 -14.15 -13.80 -14.02
N GLU A 86 -14.76 -14.87 -13.49
CA GLU A 86 -15.45 -14.86 -12.20
C GLU A 86 -14.49 -14.63 -11.01
N TYR A 87 -13.18 -14.78 -11.21
CA TYR A 87 -12.18 -14.59 -10.16
C TYR A 87 -11.88 -13.11 -9.92
N MET A 88 -12.06 -12.69 -8.66
CA MET A 88 -11.68 -11.36 -8.20
C MET A 88 -10.17 -11.31 -7.91
N THR A 89 -9.46 -10.44 -8.63
CA THR A 89 -8.05 -10.20 -8.38
C THR A 89 -7.86 -8.90 -7.61
N SER A 90 -6.81 -8.86 -6.79
CA SER A 90 -6.44 -7.64 -6.06
C SER A 90 -5.30 -6.94 -6.76
N LYS A 91 -5.41 -5.61 -6.85
CA LYS A 91 -4.35 -4.72 -7.30
C LYS A 91 -3.98 -3.80 -6.14
N PHE A 92 -2.69 -3.50 -6.03
CA PHE A 92 -2.15 -2.63 -5.00
C PHE A 92 -1.38 -1.47 -5.63
N TYR A 93 -1.39 -0.34 -4.94
CA TYR A 93 -0.65 0.83 -5.34
C TYR A 93 -0.27 1.69 -4.14
N ILE A 94 0.74 2.53 -4.35
CA ILE A 94 1.11 3.61 -3.46
C ILE A 94 0.61 4.91 -4.08
N ILE A 95 -0.09 5.74 -3.31
CA ILE A 95 -0.42 7.11 -3.70
C ILE A 95 0.57 8.03 -2.99
N ASP A 96 1.28 8.86 -3.73
CA ASP A 96 1.99 10.02 -3.22
C ASP A 96 1.04 11.21 -3.26
N ARG A 97 0.53 11.62 -2.09
CA ARG A 97 -0.46 12.68 -1.96
C ARG A 97 0.12 14.07 -2.20
N LYS A 98 1.42 14.25 -1.96
CA LYS A 98 2.11 15.53 -2.18
C LYS A 98 2.30 15.80 -3.67
N LEU A 99 2.54 14.76 -4.46
CA LEU A 99 2.70 14.84 -5.91
C LEU A 99 1.42 14.50 -6.71
N ASP A 100 0.33 14.17 -6.02
CA ASP A 100 -0.90 13.61 -6.61
C ASP A 100 -0.62 12.49 -7.64
N LYS A 101 0.27 11.56 -7.28
CA LYS A 101 0.76 10.53 -8.21
C LYS A 101 0.54 9.13 -7.66
N THR A 102 -0.02 8.26 -8.51
CA THR A 102 -0.28 6.85 -8.16
C THR A 102 0.76 5.92 -8.80
N TYR A 103 1.42 5.12 -7.99
CA TYR A 103 2.43 4.13 -8.35
C TYR A 103 1.81 2.74 -8.32
N LYS A 104 1.45 2.23 -9.51
CA LYS A 104 0.65 1.00 -9.65
C LYS A 104 1.54 -0.23 -9.85
N CYS A 105 1.32 -1.28 -9.06
CA CYS A 105 1.87 -2.58 -9.43
C CYS A 105 1.19 -3.09 -10.70
N LYS A 106 1.99 -3.56 -11.66
CA LYS A 106 1.48 -4.23 -12.88
C LYS A 106 0.96 -5.64 -12.59
N MET A 107 1.24 -6.21 -11.42
CA MET A 107 0.70 -7.51 -11.02
C MET A 107 -0.67 -7.38 -10.36
N THR A 108 -1.53 -8.34 -10.67
CA THR A 108 -2.75 -8.63 -9.92
C THR A 108 -2.70 -10.08 -9.46
N SER A 109 -3.35 -10.39 -8.33
CA SER A 109 -3.46 -11.77 -7.84
C SER A 109 -4.64 -11.94 -6.89
N GLY A 110 -5.23 -13.13 -6.86
CA GLY A 110 -6.15 -13.56 -5.80
C GLY A 110 -5.44 -13.76 -4.45
N ALA A 111 -4.13 -14.03 -4.46
CA ALA A 111 -3.31 -14.24 -3.26
C ALA A 111 -2.82 -12.90 -2.66
N PHE A 112 -3.76 -12.03 -2.28
CA PHE A 112 -3.45 -10.67 -1.82
C PHE A 112 -2.48 -10.63 -0.62
N GLY A 113 -2.51 -11.63 0.27
CA GLY A 113 -1.56 -11.69 1.40
C GLY A 113 -0.09 -11.76 0.95
N LYS A 114 0.22 -12.50 -0.12
CA LYS A 114 1.58 -12.56 -0.67
C LYS A 114 1.99 -11.23 -1.31
N LEU A 115 1.05 -10.54 -1.96
CA LEU A 115 1.32 -9.22 -2.55
C LEU A 115 1.60 -8.17 -1.48
N ILE A 116 0.82 -8.14 -0.39
CA ILE A 116 1.07 -7.25 0.75
C ILE A 116 2.45 -7.52 1.34
N LEU A 117 2.80 -8.80 1.56
CA LEU A 117 4.12 -9.18 2.06
C LEU A 117 5.25 -8.67 1.17
N GLY A 118 5.11 -8.86 -0.15
CA GLY A 118 6.09 -8.35 -1.11
C GLY A 118 6.21 -6.83 -1.09
N TYR A 119 5.11 -6.11 -0.92
CA TYR A 119 5.11 -4.66 -0.75
C TYR A 119 5.84 -4.24 0.52
N ALA A 120 5.51 -4.82 1.67
CA ALA A 120 6.12 -4.48 2.96
C ALA A 120 7.66 -4.61 2.90
N ILE A 121 8.17 -5.73 2.38
CA ILE A 121 9.61 -5.98 2.21
C ILE A 121 10.27 -4.94 1.30
N GLN A 122 9.63 -4.62 0.17
CA GLN A 122 10.25 -3.74 -0.83
C GLN A 122 10.17 -2.26 -0.44
N LEU A 123 9.10 -1.84 0.24
CA LEU A 123 8.99 -0.51 0.82
C LEU A 123 10.05 -0.32 1.91
N GLU A 124 10.24 -1.31 2.79
CA GLU A 124 11.28 -1.24 3.82
C GLU A 124 12.68 -1.20 3.19
N LYS A 125 12.94 -2.04 2.18
CA LYS A 125 14.21 -2.03 1.45
C LYS A 125 14.48 -0.65 0.83
N LYS A 126 13.48 -0.05 0.18
CA LYS A 126 13.60 1.28 -0.43
C LYS A 126 13.79 2.37 0.62
N ARG A 127 13.09 2.29 1.76
CA ARG A 127 13.27 3.24 2.86
C ARG A 127 14.69 3.21 3.42
N ASN A 128 15.24 2.00 3.59
CA ASN A 128 16.60 1.83 4.11
C ASN A 128 17.69 2.14 3.07
N SER A 129 17.39 2.32 1.78
CA SER A 129 18.41 2.71 0.79
C SER A 129 18.80 4.18 0.85
N TRP A 130 18.11 4.99 1.67
CA TRP A 130 18.42 6.40 1.92
C TRP A 130 19.24 6.62 3.20
N LYS A 131 19.52 5.55 3.95
CA LYS A 131 20.40 5.57 5.12
C LYS A 131 21.84 5.28 4.68
#